data_AF-A0A2V8C0A1-F1
#
_entry.id   AF-A0A2V8C0A1-F1
#
_cell.length_a   1.000
_cell.length_b   1.000
_cell.length_c   1.000
_cell.angle_alpha   90.00
_cell.angle_beta   90.00
_cell.angle_gamma   90.00
#
_symmetry.space_group_name_H-M   'P 1'
#
loop_
_entity.id
_entity.type
_entity.pdbx_description
1 polymer ?
#
loop_
_entity_poly.entity_id
_entity_poly.type
_entity_poly.pdbx_seq_one_letter_code
_entity_poly.pdbx_strand_id
1 'polypeptide(L)'
;MGPLRELLAIDHRQTLEFFVLRLQDISEPTVDRQELLYNASLLAHYAQVSTQPDVDLPAPANLSAVFDHFVTDTTLLDDRLMMETAGAQCLLLAGFFEDQMRQRHNIRWYAELGASFFSRAARHEQSLHKAQLLDAIARRFEPWRRRHAQLSRELRDQPYLLTPPVPPTPRSG
;
A
#
# COMPACT_ATOMS: atom_id res chain seq x y z
N MET A 1 9.72 -24.05 24.02
CA MET A 1 9.00 -22.99 23.30
C MET A 1 9.43 -23.10 21.85
N GLY A 2 8.53 -23.55 20.96
CA GLY A 2 8.94 -24.21 19.71
C GLY A 2 9.11 -23.29 18.48
N PRO A 3 9.98 -23.69 17.52
CA PRO A 3 10.32 -22.93 16.30
C PRO A 3 9.11 -22.66 15.37
N LEU A 4 8.03 -23.43 15.51
CA LEU A 4 6.79 -23.20 14.76
C LEU A 4 6.08 -21.89 15.17
N ARG A 5 6.26 -21.41 16.41
CA ARG A 5 5.63 -20.17 16.88
C ARG A 5 6.34 -18.93 16.31
N GLU A 6 7.66 -19.01 16.10
CA GLU A 6 8.44 -18.00 15.36
C GLU A 6 8.07 -17.98 13.86
N LEU A 7 7.65 -19.11 13.29
CA LEU A 7 7.16 -19.18 11.91
C LEU A 7 5.71 -18.69 11.73
N LEU A 8 4.91 -18.63 12.79
CA LEU A 8 3.47 -18.36 12.73
C LEU A 8 3.04 -17.03 13.36
N ALA A 9 3.92 -16.33 14.07
CA ALA A 9 3.63 -15.04 14.67
C ALA A 9 4.30 -13.93 13.84
N ILE A 10 3.76 -13.62 12.67
CA ILE A 10 4.11 -12.37 11.99
C ILE A 10 3.46 -11.25 12.80
N ASP A 11 4.28 -10.48 13.53
CA ASP A 11 3.80 -9.34 14.30
C ASP A 11 3.75 -8.03 13.47
N HIS A 12 3.12 -7.00 14.03
CA HIS A 12 2.97 -5.69 13.38
C HIS A 12 4.31 -5.10 12.94
N ARG A 13 5.35 -5.32 13.75
CA ARG A 13 6.69 -4.79 13.53
C ARG A 13 7.40 -5.53 12.40
N GLN A 14 7.36 -6.86 12.38
CA GLN A 14 7.98 -7.67 11.34
C GLN A 14 7.39 -7.38 9.95
N THR A 15 6.07 -7.19 9.87
CA THR A 15 5.43 -6.81 8.61
C THR A 15 5.88 -5.42 8.13
N LEU A 16 5.99 -4.47 9.06
CA LEU A 16 6.50 -3.14 8.74
C LEU A 16 7.95 -3.19 8.27
N GLU A 17 8.83 -3.89 9.00
CA GLU A 17 10.24 -4.08 8.64
C GLU A 17 10.37 -4.73 7.25
N PHE A 18 9.54 -5.73 6.95
CA PHE A 18 9.47 -6.32 5.62
C PHE A 18 9.18 -5.26 4.53
N PHE A 19 8.13 -4.47 4.67
CA PHE A 19 7.80 -3.47 3.65
C PHE A 19 8.80 -2.32 3.58
N VAL A 20 9.43 -1.93 4.70
CA VAL A 20 10.51 -0.93 4.71
C VAL A 20 11.68 -1.41 3.86
N LEU A 21 12.18 -2.63 4.10
CA LEU A 21 13.31 -3.19 3.36
C LEU A 21 12.98 -3.32 1.86
N ARG A 22 11.82 -3.90 1.55
CA ARG A 22 11.41 -4.11 0.16
C ARG A 22 11.18 -2.81 -0.61
N LEU A 23 10.61 -1.79 0.02
CA LEU A 23 10.47 -0.47 -0.62
C LEU A 23 11.82 0.22 -0.78
N GLN A 24 12.75 0.05 0.16
CA GLN A 24 14.12 0.57 0.02
C GLN A 24 14.83 -0.05 -1.19
N ASP A 25 14.74 -1.36 -1.37
CA ASP A 25 15.41 -2.09 -2.47
C ASP A 25 15.00 -1.59 -3.87
N ILE A 26 13.74 -1.15 -4.02
CA ILE A 26 13.20 -0.66 -5.29
C ILE A 26 13.16 0.88 -5.41
N SER A 27 13.60 1.58 -4.36
CA SER A 27 13.61 3.04 -4.31
C SER A 27 15.00 3.58 -4.65
N GLU A 28 15.03 4.80 -5.20
CA GLU A 28 16.28 5.52 -5.37
C GLU A 28 16.84 5.95 -4.01
N PRO A 29 18.18 6.06 -3.85
CA PRO A 29 18.80 6.47 -2.58
C PRO A 29 18.39 7.86 -2.08
N THR A 30 17.83 8.69 -2.96
CA THR A 30 17.39 10.06 -2.70
C THR A 30 15.95 10.16 -2.19
N VAL A 31 15.22 9.04 -2.11
CA VAL A 31 13.84 9.03 -1.61
C VAL A 31 13.80 9.47 -0.15
N ASP A 32 12.87 10.36 0.16
CA ASP A 32 12.67 10.85 1.52
C ASP A 32 12.30 9.71 2.47
N ARG A 33 12.96 9.68 3.64
CA ARG A 33 12.80 8.58 4.60
C ARG A 33 11.42 8.56 5.25
N GLN A 34 10.78 9.70 5.43
CA GLN A 34 9.46 9.77 6.05
C GLN A 34 8.37 9.30 5.10
N GLU A 35 8.48 9.67 3.82
CA GLU A 35 7.60 9.13 2.78
C GLU A 35 7.75 7.62 2.65
N LEU A 36 8.98 7.09 2.71
CA LEU A 36 9.21 5.66 2.66
C LEU A 36 8.57 4.94 3.86
N LEU A 37 8.76 5.45 5.07
CA LEU A 37 8.15 4.87 6.27
C LEU A 37 6.62 4.94 6.22
N TYR A 38 6.05 6.02 5.68
CA TYR A 38 4.61 6.16 5.48
C TYR A 38 4.06 5.11 4.50
N ASN A 39 4.71 4.97 3.33
CA ASN A 39 4.28 4.00 2.33
C ASN A 39 4.42 2.56 2.82
N ALA A 40 5.49 2.27 3.58
CA ALA A 40 5.68 0.98 4.21
C ALA A 40 4.60 0.69 5.27
N SER A 41 4.25 1.68 6.10
CA SER A 41 3.21 1.52 7.12
C SER A 41 1.83 1.32 6.50
N LEU A 42 1.52 1.99 5.39
CA LEU A 42 0.29 1.77 4.63
C LEU A 42 0.17 0.31 4.15
N LEU A 43 1.22 -0.22 3.51
CA LEU A 43 1.22 -1.60 3.01
C LEU A 43 1.17 -2.62 4.15
N ALA A 44 1.91 -2.38 5.24
CA ALA A 44 1.93 -3.25 6.40
C ALA A 44 0.57 -3.29 7.11
N HIS A 45 -0.06 -2.13 7.26
CA HIS A 45 -1.41 -2.02 7.81
C HIS A 45 -2.40 -2.80 6.95
N TYR A 46 -2.40 -2.61 5.63
CA TYR A 46 -3.30 -3.33 4.74
C TYR A 46 -3.08 -4.86 4.79
N ALA A 47 -1.83 -5.31 4.86
CA ALA A 47 -1.53 -6.75 4.95
C ALA A 47 -2.09 -7.42 6.23
N GLN A 48 -2.46 -6.63 7.24
CA GLN A 48 -2.94 -7.09 8.53
C GLN A 48 -4.42 -6.82 8.77
N VAL A 49 -5.00 -5.87 8.05
CA VAL A 49 -6.44 -5.58 8.14
C VAL A 49 -7.20 -6.60 7.30
N SER A 50 -8.14 -7.30 7.94
CA SER A 50 -9.07 -8.17 7.22
C SER A 50 -9.87 -7.34 6.24
N THR A 51 -9.89 -7.72 4.96
CA THR A 51 -10.76 -7.14 3.93
C THR A 51 -12.23 -7.55 4.11
N GLN A 52 -12.55 -8.26 5.21
CA GLN A 52 -13.93 -8.61 5.53
C GLN A 52 -14.75 -7.36 5.91
N PRO A 53 -15.99 -7.26 5.42
CA PRO A 53 -16.80 -6.04 5.47
C PRO A 53 -17.32 -5.62 6.87
N ASP A 54 -16.90 -6.27 7.95
CA ASP A 54 -17.52 -6.17 9.29
C ASP A 54 -16.69 -5.37 10.31
N VAL A 55 -15.79 -4.49 9.83
CA VAL A 55 -15.00 -3.55 10.66
C VAL A 55 -15.30 -2.13 10.18
N ASP A 56 -15.40 -1.18 11.11
CA ASP A 56 -15.94 0.19 10.96
C ASP A 56 -15.44 1.03 9.75
N LEU A 57 -14.42 0.60 9.02
CA LEU A 57 -14.14 1.05 7.65
C LEU A 57 -13.43 -0.09 6.88
N PRO A 58 -14.15 -0.95 6.14
CA PRO A 58 -13.48 -2.01 5.39
C PRO A 58 -12.59 -1.40 4.31
N ALA A 59 -11.39 -1.95 4.11
CA ALA A 59 -10.55 -1.54 3.00
C ALA A 59 -11.34 -1.77 1.69
N PRO A 60 -11.58 -0.73 0.87
CA PRO A 60 -12.45 -0.85 -0.29
C PRO A 60 -11.91 -1.88 -1.26
N ALA A 61 -12.80 -2.78 -1.69
CA ALA A 61 -12.43 -3.89 -2.56
C ALA A 61 -11.98 -3.45 -3.96
N ASN A 62 -12.32 -2.22 -4.39
CA ASN A 62 -11.97 -1.65 -5.68
C ASN A 62 -12.04 -0.12 -5.67
N LEU A 63 -11.53 0.49 -6.75
CA LEU A 63 -11.46 1.94 -6.92
C LEU A 63 -12.83 2.63 -7.01
N SER A 64 -13.87 1.95 -7.50
CA SER A 64 -15.23 2.50 -7.51
C SER A 64 -15.79 2.68 -6.10
N ALA A 65 -15.50 1.77 -5.17
CA ALA A 65 -15.90 1.94 -3.77
C ALA A 65 -15.24 3.16 -3.11
N VAL A 66 -14.01 3.52 -3.51
CA VAL A 66 -13.36 4.77 -3.07
C VAL A 66 -14.11 5.99 -3.61
N PHE A 67 -14.49 5.96 -4.89
CA PHE A 67 -15.29 7.03 -5.49
C PHE A 67 -16.64 7.19 -4.77
N ASP A 68 -17.37 6.08 -4.62
CA ASP A 68 -18.71 6.09 -4.05
C ASP A 68 -18.72 6.60 -2.60
N HIS A 69 -17.72 6.22 -1.82
CA HIS A 69 -17.62 6.57 -0.41
C HIS A 69 -17.05 7.98 -0.16
N PHE A 70 -16.05 8.42 -0.93
CA PHE A 70 -15.31 9.66 -0.62
C PHE A 70 -15.57 10.83 -1.59
N VAL A 71 -16.20 10.58 -2.75
CA VAL A 71 -16.52 11.63 -3.72
C VAL A 71 -18.01 11.97 -3.73
N THR A 72 -18.88 10.96 -3.66
CA THR A 72 -20.33 11.17 -3.66
C THR A 72 -20.83 11.73 -2.32
N ASP A 73 -20.20 11.35 -1.21
CA ASP A 73 -20.50 11.94 0.10
C ASP A 73 -19.65 13.20 0.33
N THR A 74 -20.27 14.35 0.06
CA THR A 74 -19.60 15.64 0.20
C THR A 74 -19.42 16.07 1.66
N THR A 75 -20.01 15.37 2.63
CA THR A 75 -19.90 15.73 4.06
C THR A 75 -18.50 15.45 4.63
N LEU A 76 -17.75 14.56 3.98
CA LEU A 76 -16.42 14.12 4.41
C LEU A 76 -15.28 15.00 3.85
N LEU A 77 -15.62 15.98 3.02
CA LEU A 77 -14.68 16.80 2.25
C LEU A 77 -13.70 17.62 3.10
N ASP A 78 -14.07 17.98 4.32
CA ASP A 78 -13.25 18.74 5.27
C ASP A 78 -12.62 17.87 6.36
N ASP A 79 -12.92 16.56 6.37
CA ASP A 79 -12.32 15.62 7.31
C ASP A 79 -10.93 15.18 6.82
N ARG A 80 -9.89 15.73 7.47
CA ARG A 80 -8.48 15.43 7.17
C ARG A 80 -8.16 13.93 7.21
N LEU A 81 -8.76 13.17 8.13
CA LEU A 81 -8.47 11.75 8.31
C LEU A 81 -9.13 10.95 7.19
N MET A 82 -10.36 11.30 6.84
CA MET A 82 -11.05 10.67 5.70
C MET A 82 -10.35 10.96 4.39
N MET A 83 -9.89 12.20 4.16
CA MET A 83 -9.12 12.54 2.96
C MET A 83 -7.79 11.80 2.90
N GLU A 84 -7.07 11.65 4.02
CA GLU A 84 -5.86 10.84 4.06
C GLU A 84 -6.15 9.38 3.73
N THR A 85 -7.17 8.79 4.35
CA THR A 85 -7.60 7.41 4.10
C THR A 85 -7.97 7.20 2.63
N ALA A 86 -8.73 8.11 2.03
CA ALA A 86 -9.10 8.04 0.61
C ALA A 86 -7.87 8.09 -0.31
N GLY A 87 -6.92 9.00 -0.03
CA GLY A 87 -5.66 9.09 -0.76
C GLY A 87 -4.84 7.81 -0.66
N ALA A 88 -4.73 7.26 0.56
CA ALA A 88 -3.99 6.03 0.85
C ALA A 88 -4.61 4.81 0.14
N GLN A 89 -5.94 4.70 0.14
CA GLN A 89 -6.65 3.64 -0.57
C GLN A 89 -6.50 3.75 -2.09
N CYS A 90 -6.55 4.97 -2.65
CA CYS A 90 -6.22 5.21 -4.06
C CYS A 90 -4.78 4.74 -4.37
N LEU A 91 -3.81 5.07 -3.53
CA LEU A 91 -2.40 4.73 -3.73
C LEU A 91 -2.17 3.21 -3.68
N LEU A 92 -2.84 2.54 -2.75
CA LEU A 92 -2.81 1.09 -2.63
C LEU A 92 -3.44 0.40 -3.84
N LEU A 93 -4.66 0.77 -4.22
CA LEU A 93 -5.41 0.10 -5.28
C LEU A 93 -4.85 0.41 -6.66
N ALA A 94 -4.50 1.67 -6.94
CA ALA A 94 -3.93 2.09 -8.22
C ALA A 94 -2.43 1.76 -8.37
N GLY A 95 -1.76 1.44 -7.27
CA GLY A 95 -0.35 1.04 -7.22
C GLY A 95 -0.18 -0.45 -6.99
N PHE A 96 -0.33 -0.91 -5.75
CA PHE A 96 -0.06 -2.30 -5.37
C PHE A 96 -1.00 -3.28 -6.08
N PHE A 97 -2.26 -2.90 -6.32
CA PHE A 97 -3.23 -3.73 -7.07
C PHE A 97 -3.45 -3.25 -8.51
N GLU A 98 -2.49 -2.51 -9.09
CA GLU A 98 -2.61 -1.90 -10.43
C GLU A 98 -3.07 -2.93 -11.48
N ASP A 99 -2.45 -4.11 -11.51
CA ASP A 99 -2.72 -5.09 -12.57
C ASP A 99 -4.13 -5.67 -12.49
N GLN A 100 -4.75 -5.77 -11.30
CA GLN A 100 -6.17 -6.11 -11.18
C GLN A 100 -7.06 -4.91 -11.56
N MET A 101 -6.73 -3.72 -11.06
CA MET A 101 -7.57 -2.54 -11.22
C MET A 101 -7.61 -2.01 -12.65
N ARG A 102 -6.50 -2.09 -13.39
CA ARG A 102 -6.39 -1.53 -14.76
C ARG A 102 -7.30 -2.21 -15.77
N GLN A 103 -7.84 -3.39 -15.46
CA GLN A 103 -8.79 -4.10 -16.32
C GLN A 103 -10.15 -3.40 -16.39
N ARG A 104 -10.52 -2.66 -15.34
CA ARG A 104 -11.85 -2.07 -15.17
C ARG A 104 -11.83 -0.56 -14.87
N HIS A 105 -10.67 0.01 -14.57
CA HIS A 105 -10.55 1.37 -14.08
C HIS A 105 -9.41 2.14 -14.77
N ASN A 106 -9.58 3.46 -14.90
CA ASN A 106 -8.54 4.36 -15.40
C ASN A 106 -7.55 4.70 -14.27
N ILE A 107 -6.44 3.98 -14.21
CA ILE A 107 -5.40 4.13 -13.18
C ILE A 107 -4.87 5.56 -13.09
N ARG A 108 -4.65 6.24 -14.22
CA ARG A 108 -4.13 7.61 -14.23
C ARG A 108 -5.10 8.57 -13.56
N TRP A 109 -6.39 8.44 -13.88
CA TRP A 109 -7.42 9.29 -13.28
C TRP A 109 -7.53 9.06 -11.76
N TYR A 110 -7.50 7.80 -11.30
CA TYR A 110 -7.51 7.49 -9.86
C TYR A 110 -6.21 7.92 -9.15
N ALA A 111 -5.08 7.98 -9.87
CA ALA A 111 -3.85 8.52 -9.32
C ALA A 111 -3.93 10.04 -9.09
N GLU A 112 -4.49 10.77 -10.05
CA GLU A 112 -4.76 12.21 -9.92
C GLU A 112 -5.76 12.48 -8.77
N LEU A 113 -6.82 11.66 -8.68
CA LEU A 113 -7.79 11.75 -7.59
C LEU A 113 -7.14 11.49 -6.22
N GLY A 114 -6.35 10.42 -6.09
CA GLY A 114 -5.62 10.10 -4.86
C GLY A 114 -4.65 11.21 -4.42
N ALA A 115 -3.92 11.81 -5.37
CA ALA A 115 -3.06 12.95 -5.09
C ALA A 115 -3.86 14.14 -4.54
N SER A 116 -5.03 14.41 -5.11
CA SER A 116 -5.91 15.50 -4.65
C SER A 116 -6.40 15.29 -3.22
N PHE A 117 -6.71 14.05 -2.83
CA PHE A 117 -7.10 13.72 -1.46
C PHE A 117 -5.97 13.98 -0.47
N PHE A 118 -4.74 13.57 -0.77
CA PHE A 118 -3.57 13.89 0.06
C PHE A 118 -3.31 15.40 0.16
N SER A 119 -3.42 16.14 -0.94
CA SER A 119 -3.28 17.61 -0.91
C SER A 119 -4.34 18.28 -0.03
N ARG A 120 -5.57 17.74 0.02
CA ARG A 120 -6.62 18.26 0.89
C ARG A 120 -6.38 17.88 2.33
N ALA A 121 -6.04 16.62 2.61
CA ALA A 121 -5.65 16.17 3.94
C ALA A 121 -4.54 17.06 4.51
N ALA A 122 -3.52 17.39 3.71
CA ALA A 122 -2.44 18.31 4.09
C ALA A 122 -2.93 19.72 4.47
N ARG A 123 -3.92 20.28 3.74
CA ARG A 123 -4.47 21.62 4.01
C ARG A 123 -5.28 21.69 5.30
N HIS A 124 -5.98 20.61 5.65
CA HIS A 124 -6.80 20.53 6.85
C HIS A 124 -6.05 19.95 8.06
N GLU A 125 -4.79 19.56 7.90
CA GLU A 125 -3.95 19.01 8.96
C GLU A 125 -3.42 20.12 9.89
N GLN A 126 -3.49 19.88 11.20
CA GLN A 126 -3.05 20.83 12.22
C GLN A 126 -1.55 20.72 12.50
N SER A 127 -0.99 19.50 12.36
CA SER A 127 0.44 19.27 12.50
C SER A 127 1.18 19.69 11.23
N LEU A 128 1.99 20.76 11.32
CA LEU A 128 2.81 21.23 10.19
C LEU A 128 3.65 20.11 9.59
N HIS A 129 4.21 19.25 10.44
CA HIS A 129 5.06 18.15 10.01
C HIS A 129 4.29 17.11 9.18
N LYS A 130 3.11 16.71 9.65
CA LYS A 130 2.26 15.76 8.93
C LYS A 130 1.68 16.38 7.65
N ALA A 131 1.30 17.66 7.69
CA ALA A 131 0.86 18.40 6.52
C ALA A 131 1.93 18.40 5.41
N GLN A 132 3.20 18.66 5.76
CA GLN A 132 4.32 18.62 4.82
C GLN A 132 4.53 17.22 4.23
N LEU A 133 4.45 16.17 5.06
CA LEU A 133 4.54 14.79 4.59
C LEU A 133 3.41 14.45 3.60
N LEU A 134 2.16 14.78 3.92
CA LEU A 134 1.01 14.51 3.06
C LEU A 134 1.09 15.30 1.74
N ASP A 135 1.51 16.57 1.77
CA ASP A 135 1.74 17.37 0.56
C ASP A 135 2.88 16.80 -0.30
N ALA A 136 3.96 16.33 0.33
CA ALA A 136 5.06 15.66 -0.35
C ALA A 136 4.60 14.37 -1.06
N ILE A 137 3.81 13.53 -0.37
CA ILE A 137 3.21 12.32 -0.96
C ILE A 137 2.28 12.68 -2.11
N ALA A 138 1.45 13.72 -1.98
CA ALA A 138 0.57 14.18 -3.04
C ALA A 138 1.36 14.57 -4.31
N ARG A 139 2.44 15.34 -4.16
CA ARG A 139 3.31 15.76 -5.28
C ARG A 139 4.05 14.58 -5.91
N ARG A 140 4.39 13.57 -5.12
CA ARG A 140 5.12 12.37 -5.54
C ARG A 140 4.23 11.13 -5.67
N PHE A 141 2.93 11.34 -5.84
CA PHE A 141 1.95 10.25 -5.85
C PHE A 141 2.23 9.25 -6.97
N GLU A 142 2.41 9.72 -8.21
CA GLU A 142 2.67 8.84 -9.35
C GLU A 142 3.99 8.04 -9.21
N PRO A 143 5.13 8.65 -8.80
CA PRO A 143 6.33 7.89 -8.42
C PRO A 143 6.06 6.79 -7.38
N TRP A 144 5.36 7.10 -6.28
CA TRP A 144 5.03 6.11 -5.25
C TRP A 144 4.10 5.00 -5.76
N ARG A 145 3.09 5.36 -6.55
CA ARG A 145 2.17 4.42 -7.18
C ARG A 145 2.92 3.40 -8.05
N ARG A 146 3.87 3.86 -8.86
CA ARG A 146 4.71 2.97 -9.69
C ARG A 146 5.57 2.05 -8.85
N ARG A 147 6.17 2.54 -7.76
CA ARG A 147 6.95 1.71 -6.82
C ARG A 147 6.07 0.62 -6.19
N HIS A 148 4.85 0.96 -5.77
CA HIS A 148 3.92 -0.03 -5.24
C HIS A 148 3.56 -1.11 -6.29
N ALA A 149 3.35 -0.71 -7.54
CA ALA A 149 3.08 -1.65 -8.63
C ALA A 149 4.28 -2.56 -8.93
N GLN A 150 5.50 -2.01 -8.94
CA GLN A 150 6.73 -2.79 -9.07
C GLN A 150 6.87 -3.79 -7.93
N LEU A 151 6.71 -3.33 -6.68
CA LEU A 151 6.79 -4.21 -5.51
C LEU A 151 5.79 -5.37 -5.61
N SER A 152 4.55 -5.08 -5.96
CA SER A 152 3.51 -6.10 -6.12
C SER A 152 3.84 -7.14 -7.21
N ARG A 153 4.47 -6.71 -8.31
CA ARG A 153 4.96 -7.63 -9.35
C ARG A 153 6.10 -8.50 -8.81
N GLU A 154 7.12 -7.90 -8.19
CA GLU A 154 8.23 -8.66 -7.60
C GLU A 154 7.77 -9.69 -6.56
N LEU A 155 6.83 -9.34 -5.69
CA LEU A 155 6.29 -10.25 -4.68
C LEU A 155 5.46 -11.38 -5.29
N ARG A 156 4.76 -11.15 -6.41
CA ARG A 156 4.03 -12.19 -7.15
C ARG A 156 4.93 -13.06 -8.01
N ASP A 157 6.06 -12.52 -8.47
CA ASP A 157 6.99 -13.22 -9.34
C ASP A 157 8.01 -14.05 -8.54
N GLN A 158 8.30 -13.68 -7.29
CA GLN A 158 9.19 -14.42 -6.38
C GLN A 158 8.88 -15.92 -6.19
N PRO A 159 7.61 -16.35 -6.04
CA PRO A 159 7.28 -17.77 -5.99
C PRO A 159 7.76 -18.58 -7.21
N TYR A 160 7.91 -17.96 -8.39
CA TYR A 160 8.42 -18.62 -9.58
C TYR A 160 9.96 -18.70 -9.63
N LEU A 161 10.66 -18.01 -8.71
CA LEU A 161 12.12 -18.05 -8.57
C LEU A 161 12.59 -19.10 -7.56
N LEU A 162 11.66 -19.68 -6.77
CA LEU A 162 11.95 -20.80 -5.89
C LEU A 162 11.92 -22.10 -6.70
N THR A 163 13.06 -22.49 -7.26
CA THR A 163 13.22 -23.83 -7.84
C THR A 163 12.93 -24.87 -6.76
N PRO A 164 11.93 -25.75 -6.91
CA PRO A 164 11.70 -26.79 -5.91
C PRO A 164 12.96 -27.67 -5.81
N PRO A 165 13.34 -28.11 -4.60
CA PRO A 165 14.50 -28.97 -4.42
C PRO A 165 14.33 -30.25 -5.25
N VAL A 166 15.31 -30.54 -6.10
CA VAL A 166 15.34 -31.78 -6.89
C VAL A 166 15.37 -32.96 -5.91
N PRO A 167 14.39 -33.89 -5.95
CA PRO A 167 14.38 -35.03 -5.05
C PRO A 167 15.64 -35.89 -5.30
N PRO A 168 16.29 -36.40 -4.24
CA PRO A 168 17.47 -37.23 -4.38
C PRO A 168 17.11 -38.50 -5.17
N THR A 169 17.92 -38.80 -6.19
CA THR A 169 17.78 -40.02 -6.99
C THR A 169 17.87 -41.25 -6.09
N PRO A 170 16.95 -42.22 -6.23
CA PRO A 170 17.03 -43.45 -5.47
C PRO A 170 18.33 -44.17 -5.85
N ARG A 171 19.17 -44.45 -4.84
CA ARG A 171 20.33 -45.32 -5.03
C ARG A 171 19.81 -46.73 -5.29
N SER A 172 19.93 -47.17 -6.54
CA SER A 172 19.76 -48.57 -6.92
C SER A 172 20.80 -49.40 -6.17
N GLY A 173 20.33 -50.28 -5.27
CA GLY A 173 21.11 -51.36 -4.70
C GLY A 173 21.12 -52.58 -5.61
#